data_AF-A0A940ZZJ7-F1
#
_entry.id   AF-A0A940ZZJ7-F1
#
_cell.length_a   1.000
_cell.length_b   1.000
_cell.length_c   1.000
_cell.angle_alpha   90.00
_cell.angle_beta   90.00
_cell.angle_gamma   90.00
#
_symmetry.space_group_name_H-M   'P 1'
#
loop_
_entity.id
_entity.type
_entity.pdbx_description
1 polymer ?
#
loop_
_entity_poly.entity_id
_entity_poly.type
_entity_poly.pdbx_seq_one_letter_code
_entity_poly.pdbx_strand_id
1 'polypeptide(L)' 'MSAVQPSFQGFSLSLTVPDDSKAERTFASLADRGTVQMPPTKTFFSSRFGMVTDRFGVSWMVCVAP' A
#
# COMPACT_ATOMS: atom_id res chain seq x y z
N MET A 1 -19.79 12.27 -21.09
CA MET A 1 -18.73 11.34 -21.55
C MET A 1 -18.28 10.55 -20.33
N SER A 2 -18.50 9.24 -20.30
CA SER A 2 -17.97 8.41 -19.21
C SER A 2 -16.48 8.21 -19.46
N ALA A 3 -15.62 8.71 -18.58
CA ALA A 3 -14.20 8.42 -18.63
C ALA A 3 -14.01 6.90 -18.41
N VAL A 4 -13.30 6.23 -19.32
CA VAL A 4 -12.89 4.84 -19.10
C VAL A 4 -11.86 4.87 -17.99
N GLN A 5 -12.23 4.35 -16.81
CA GLN A 5 -11.30 4.21 -15.70
C GLN A 5 -10.42 2.97 -15.92
N PRO A 6 -9.09 3.08 -15.70
CA PRO A 6 -8.22 1.92 -15.78
C PRO A 6 -8.62 0.87 -14.72
N SER A 7 -8.45 -0.40 -15.07
CA SER A 7 -8.72 -1.53 -14.19
C SER A 7 -7.42 -2.27 -13.89
N PHE A 8 -6.98 -2.25 -12.63
CA PHE A 8 -5.77 -2.92 -12.16
C PHE A 8 -6.17 -4.14 -11.33
N GLN A 9 -6.09 -5.33 -11.92
CA GLN A 9 -6.54 -6.59 -11.28
C GLN A 9 -5.50 -7.70 -11.50
N GLY A 10 -5.42 -8.62 -10.54
CA GLY A 10 -4.53 -9.79 -10.62
C GLY A 10 -3.06 -9.54 -10.23
N PHE A 11 -2.71 -8.32 -9.81
CA PHE A 11 -1.37 -8.00 -9.32
C PHE A 11 -1.40 -6.93 -8.21
N SER A 12 -0.28 -6.76 -7.51
CA SER A 12 -0.03 -5.65 -6.57
C SER A 12 1.43 -5.25 -6.64
N LEU A 13 1.72 -3.98 -6.39
CA LEU A 13 3.08 -3.47 -6.32
C LEU A 13 3.60 -3.59 -4.89
N SER A 14 4.83 -4.07 -4.73
CA SER A 14 5.50 -4.13 -3.42
C SER A 14 6.50 -2.98 -3.31
N LEU A 15 6.42 -2.22 -2.21
CA LEU A 15 7.32 -1.12 -1.91
C LEU A 15 8.02 -1.39 -0.58
N THR A 16 9.31 -1.70 -0.67
CA THR A 16 10.18 -1.87 0.49
C THR A 16 10.80 -0.53 0.88
N VAL A 17 10.71 -0.17 2.16
CA VAL A 17 11.22 1.09 2.71
C VAL A 17 12.20 0.83 3.87
N PRO A 18 13.10 1.77 4.20
CA PRO A 18 14.22 1.48 5.12
C PRO A 18 13.83 1.34 6.60
N ASP A 19 12.68 1.87 7.02
CA ASP A 19 12.28 1.88 8.43
C ASP A 19 10.76 2.03 8.63
N ASP A 20 10.29 1.71 9.83
CA ASP A 20 8.88 1.76 10.22
C ASP A 20 8.27 3.15 10.04
N SER A 21 9.04 4.20 10.32
CA SER A 21 8.57 5.59 10.20
C SER A 21 8.30 5.96 8.73
N LYS A 22 9.14 5.49 7.81
CA LYS A 22 8.95 5.64 6.37
C LYS A 22 7.79 4.77 5.87
N ALA A 23 7.59 3.57 6.44
CA ALA A 23 6.45 2.72 6.10
C ALA A 23 5.13 3.41 6.45
N GLU A 24 5.01 3.98 7.65
CA GLU A 24 3.81 4.71 8.09
C GLU A 24 3.50 5.91 7.21
N ARG A 25 4.51 6.75 6.93
CA ARG A 25 4.33 7.94 6.08
C ARG A 25 3.94 7.57 4.65
N THR A 26 4.59 6.56 4.09
CA THR A 26 4.31 6.08 2.73
C THR A 26 2.91 5.50 2.65
N PHE A 27 2.55 4.64 3.61
CA PHE A 27 1.23 4.04 3.69
C PHE A 27 0.14 5.10 3.84
N ALA A 28 0.30 6.06 4.76
CA ALA A 28 -0.67 7.15 4.96
C ALA A 28 -0.87 7.97 3.68
N SER A 29 0.19 8.20 2.89
CA SER A 29 0.10 8.93 1.63
C SER A 29 -0.68 8.14 0.56
N LEU A 30 -0.49 6.82 0.49
CA LEU A 30 -1.22 5.95 -0.43
C LEU A 30 -2.68 5.75 0.01
N ALA A 31 -2.94 5.78 1.31
CA ALA A 31 -4.27 5.64 1.90
C ALA A 31 -5.12 6.91 1.77
N ASP A 32 -4.53 8.08 1.47
CA ASP A 32 -5.29 9.31 1.22
C ASP A 32 -6.25 9.11 0.04
N ARG A 33 -7.55 9.08 0.35
CA ARG A 33 -8.65 8.74 -0.58
C ARG A 33 -8.50 7.35 -1.24
N GLY A 34 -7.71 6.48 -0.65
CA GLY A 34 -7.60 5.08 -0.99
C GLY A 34 -8.49 4.20 -0.11
N THR A 35 -8.35 2.90 -0.29
CA THR A 35 -9.02 1.86 0.50
C THR A 35 -7.98 1.04 1.22
N VAL A 36 -7.93 1.16 2.55
CA VAL A 36 -7.08 0.31 3.38
C VAL A 36 -7.63 -1.12 3.37
N GLN A 37 -6.82 -2.06 2.89
CA GLN A 37 -7.15 -3.49 2.91
C GLN A 37 -6.63 -4.14 4.19
N MET A 38 -5.41 -3.73 4.61
CA MET A 38 -4.77 -4.16 5.84
C MET A 38 -3.99 -2.98 6.41
N PRO A 39 -4.39 -2.43 7.57
CA PRO A 39 -3.63 -1.38 8.24
C PRO A 39 -2.20 -1.87 8.54
N PRO A 40 -1.20 -0.97 8.60
CA PRO A 40 0.15 -1.40 8.88
C PRO A 40 0.20 -2.09 10.25
N THR A 41 0.86 -3.24 10.29
CA THR A 41 1.01 -4.08 11.48
C THR A 41 2.32 -4.86 11.40
N LYS A 42 2.78 -5.41 12.52
CA LYS A 42 3.94 -6.30 12.55
C LYS A 42 3.54 -7.68 12.03
N THR A 43 4.35 -8.26 11.15
CA THR A 43 4.17 -9.64 10.65
C THR A 43 5.42 -10.47 10.95
N PHE A 44 5.39 -11.77 10.65
CA PHE A 44 6.53 -12.66 10.88
C PHE A 44 7.76 -12.33 10.00
N PHE A 45 7.56 -11.59 8.91
CA PHE A 45 8.58 -11.27 7.90
C PHE A 45 8.89 -9.77 7.80
N SER A 46 8.21 -8.91 8.55
CA SER A 46 8.40 -7.46 8.50
C SER A 46 8.01 -6.81 9.82
N SER A 47 8.80 -5.83 10.27
CA SER A 47 8.46 -4.99 11.43
C SER A 47 7.21 -4.15 11.18
N ARG A 48 7.01 -3.73 9.93
CA ARG A 48 5.84 -2.94 9.51
C ARG A 48 5.41 -3.32 8.09
N PHE A 49 4.26 -3.98 7.98
CA PHE A 49 3.63 -4.38 6.73
C PHE A 49 2.19 -3.91 6.65
N GLY A 50 1.76 -3.36 5.52
CA GLY A 50 0.37 -2.97 5.27
C GLY A 50 -0.02 -3.07 3.79
N MET A 51 -1.32 -3.17 3.53
CA MET A 51 -1.89 -3.24 2.18
C MET A 51 -2.95 -2.18 1.96
N VAL A 52 -2.88 -1.49 0.83
CA VAL A 52 -3.76 -0.37 0.49
C VAL A 52 -3.97 -0.30 -1.01
N THR A 53 -5.21 -0.06 -1.44
CA THR A 53 -5.50 0.40 -2.80
C THR A 53 -5.51 1.92 -2.82
N ASP A 54 -4.69 2.56 -3.64
CA ASP A 54 -4.64 4.02 -3.70
C ASP A 54 -5.87 4.62 -4.42
N ARG A 55 -5.97 5.96 -4.42
CA ARG A 55 -7.07 6.69 -5.07
C ARG A 55 -7.19 6.50 -6.59
N PHE A 56 -6.19 5.88 -7.23
CA PHE A 56 -6.17 5.60 -8.66
C PHE A 56 -6.52 4.14 -8.96
N GLY A 57 -6.73 3.31 -7.92
CA GLY A 57 -7.08 1.90 -8.05
C GLY A 57 -5.89 0.95 -8.07
N VAL A 58 -4.66 1.41 -7.80
CA VAL A 58 -3.47 0.54 -7.76
C VAL A 58 -3.36 -0.11 -6.38
N SER A 59 -3.19 -1.43 -6.35
CA SER A 59 -2.98 -2.19 -5.11
C SER A 59 -1.50 -2.18 -4.71
N TRP A 60 -1.22 -1.80 -3.47
CA TRP A 60 0.12 -1.65 -2.89
C TRP A 60 0.30 -2.52 -1.65
N MET A 61 1.48 -3.10 -1.52
CA MET A 61 2.03 -3.67 -0.30
C MET A 61 3.21 -2.80 0.14
N VAL A 62 3.17 -2.25 1.35
CA VAL A 62 4.28 -1.46 1.92
C VAL A 62 4.91 -2.28 3.03
N CYS A 63 6.23 -2.48 2.98
CA CYS A 63 6.94 -3.29 3.97
C CYS A 63 8.31 -2.73 4.34
N VAL A 64 8.77 -3.06 5.55
CA VAL A 64 10.18 -2.92 5.96
C VAL A 64 10.85 -4.27 5.84
N ALA A 65 11.98 -4.36 5.14
CA ALA A 65 12.75 -5.59 5.06
C ALA A 65 13.37 -5.95 6.43
N PRO A 66 13.63 -7.23 6.72
CA PRO A 66 14.35 -7.65 7.93
C PRO A 66 15.71 -6.97 8.11
#